data_AF-A0AAP9WP85-F1
#
_entry.id   AF-A0AAP9WP85-F1
#
_cell.length_a   1.000
_cell.length_b   1.000
_cell.length_c   1.000
_cell.angle_alpha   90.00
_cell.angle_beta   90.00
_cell.angle_gamma   90.00
#
_symmetry.space_group_name_H-M   'P 1'
#
loop_
_entity.id
_entity.type
_entity.pdbx_description
1 polymer ?
#
loop_
_entity_poly.entity_id
_entity_poly.type
_entity_poly.pdbx_seq_one_letter_code
_entity_poly.pdbx_strand_id
1 'polypeptide(L)'
;MYQSGLKSYKKKTSYKPYIFIALLLILSGTGFFFRQGIKNLFAGDRKILLEKERKNIQQQIRSGALEETSVKNFQNAAKDYIHANPSDELGYFYIALGNYNSFLLNGFSFDSGTLIKLAYSGFNDFLKEDESYLPILEEMYRNALRAKAIDPSMNENPDNEVMIAFGETVKQHLSRKSLTQLLNSIPYDKISAEFKTTYIWISILGASLSGDTDFLKRNLASPESSQSILLTEREANFLTGLSEFRAGQYVSSLNLIRKVRNENEDFITTGSWILEAKIFRLQNLHLKSIAILEELYPKSEDRREEIVKLAKEIIEEKPTLKTKLNLELTTTDQ
;
A
#
# COMPACT_ATOMS: atom_id res chain seq x y z
N MET A 1 38.10 18.15 -97.05
CA MET A 1 36.63 18.32 -96.98
C MET A 1 36.15 17.56 -95.74
N TYR A 2 35.74 18.25 -94.66
CA TYR A 2 34.33 18.39 -94.19
C TYR A 2 33.58 17.02 -94.15
N GLN A 3 32.98 16.51 -93.07
CA GLN A 3 32.33 17.16 -91.91
C GLN A 3 31.96 16.16 -90.78
N SER A 4 31.91 16.70 -89.55
CA SER A 4 31.10 16.42 -88.34
C SER A 4 30.49 15.04 -88.01
N GLY A 5 30.59 14.66 -86.72
CA GLY A 5 29.53 13.81 -86.16
C GLY A 5 29.63 13.25 -84.73
N LEU A 6 30.34 13.85 -83.76
CA LEU A 6 30.23 13.41 -82.36
C LEU A 6 29.73 14.56 -81.48
N LYS A 7 28.40 14.61 -81.28
CA LYS A 7 27.76 15.50 -80.31
C LYS A 7 28.16 15.07 -78.89
N SER A 8 28.94 15.91 -78.21
CA SER A 8 29.13 15.80 -76.76
C SER A 8 27.82 16.11 -76.05
N TYR A 9 27.11 15.07 -75.60
CA TYR A 9 25.96 15.22 -74.71
C TYR A 9 26.48 15.49 -73.28
N LYS A 10 26.63 16.76 -72.89
CA LYS A 10 26.66 17.12 -71.47
C LYS A 10 25.30 16.77 -70.87
N LYS A 11 25.20 15.63 -70.18
CA LYS A 11 24.01 15.21 -69.43
C LYS A 11 23.75 16.30 -68.37
N LYS A 12 22.73 17.15 -68.57
CA LYS A 12 22.32 18.16 -67.58
C LYS A 12 22.02 17.43 -66.27
N THR A 13 22.83 17.65 -65.24
CA THR A 13 22.59 17.09 -63.91
C THR A 13 21.25 17.61 -63.41
N SER A 14 20.26 16.72 -63.34
CA SER A 14 18.92 17.07 -62.90
C SER A 14 18.94 17.16 -61.38
N TYR A 15 18.76 18.36 -60.84
CA TYR A 15 18.61 18.60 -59.40
C TYR A 15 17.19 18.28 -58.88
N LYS A 16 16.27 17.92 -59.78
CA LYS A 16 14.89 17.55 -59.47
C LYS A 16 14.74 16.49 -58.35
N PRO A 17 15.50 15.38 -58.31
CA PRO A 17 15.37 14.40 -57.23
C PRO A 17 15.79 14.95 -55.86
N TYR A 18 16.83 15.80 -55.79
CA TYR A 18 17.26 16.42 -54.53
C TYR A 18 16.25 17.46 -54.02
N ILE A 19 15.68 18.24 -54.93
CA ILE A 19 14.61 19.19 -54.59
C ILE A 19 13.38 18.43 -54.09
N PHE A 20 13.02 17.31 -54.72
CA PHE A 20 11.88 16.48 -54.30
C PHE A 20 12.10 15.81 -52.94
N ILE A 21 13.31 15.34 -52.66
CA ILE A 21 13.69 14.79 -51.34
C ILE A 21 13.66 15.88 -50.26
N ALA A 22 14.19 17.08 -50.55
CA ALA A 22 14.12 18.20 -49.63
C ALA A 22 12.66 18.62 -49.35
N LEU A 23 11.80 18.63 -50.37
CA LEU A 23 10.37 18.92 -50.22
C LEU A 23 9.66 17.86 -49.39
N LEU A 24 9.98 16.57 -49.59
CA LEU A 24 9.46 15.46 -48.78
C LEU A 24 9.91 15.56 -47.31
N LEU A 25 11.17 15.93 -47.06
CA LEU A 25 11.68 16.13 -45.70
C LEU A 25 11.02 17.33 -45.02
N ILE A 26 10.80 18.44 -45.74
CA ILE A 26 10.10 19.62 -45.21
C ILE A 26 8.62 19.30 -44.95
N LEU A 27 7.94 18.58 -45.85
CA LEU A 27 6.54 18.17 -45.66
C LEU A 27 6.40 17.16 -44.52
N SER A 28 7.35 16.24 -44.39
CA SER A 28 7.37 15.26 -43.31
C SER A 28 7.67 15.93 -41.95
N GLY A 29 8.62 16.88 -41.94
CA GLY A 29 8.94 17.69 -40.76
C GLY A 29 7.76 18.56 -40.33
N THR A 30 7.16 19.32 -41.26
CA THR A 30 5.98 20.15 -40.97
C THR A 30 4.79 19.30 -40.54
N GLY A 31 4.53 18.16 -41.19
CA GLY A 31 3.50 17.20 -40.76
C GLY A 31 3.74 16.64 -39.35
N PHE A 32 5.00 16.35 -39.00
CA PHE A 32 5.38 15.92 -37.66
C PHE A 32 5.13 17.00 -36.61
N PHE A 33 5.62 18.23 -36.83
CA PHE A 33 5.41 19.35 -35.91
C PHE A 33 3.94 19.75 -35.78
N PHE A 34 3.17 19.70 -36.88
CA PHE A 34 1.74 20.00 -36.85
C PHE A 34 0.96 18.93 -36.08
N ARG A 35 1.28 17.65 -36.29
CA ARG A 35 0.71 16.53 -35.51
C ARG A 35 1.07 16.65 -34.03
N GLN A 36 2.29 17.08 -33.72
CA GLN A 36 2.73 17.29 -32.34
C GLN A 36 2.04 18.51 -31.70
N GLY A 37 1.85 19.60 -32.44
CA GLY A 37 1.09 20.77 -31.99
C GLY A 37 -0.38 20.44 -31.68
N ILE A 38 -1.04 19.66 -32.54
CA ILE A 38 -2.41 19.17 -32.31
C ILE A 38 -2.46 18.26 -31.07
N LYS A 39 -1.51 17.32 -30.94
CA LYS A 39 -1.42 16.46 -29.75
C LYS A 39 -1.27 17.27 -28.47
N ASN A 40 -0.44 18.31 -28.47
CA ASN A 40 -0.22 19.17 -27.32
C ASN A 40 -1.45 20.01 -26.95
N LEU A 41 -2.24 20.47 -27.94
CA LEU A 41 -3.52 21.14 -27.71
C LEU A 41 -4.54 20.21 -27.03
N PHE A 42 -4.73 19.01 -27.57
CA PHE A 42 -5.64 18.01 -26.96
C PHE A 42 -5.15 17.53 -25.60
N ALA A 43 -3.83 17.46 -25.38
CA ALA A 43 -3.26 17.17 -24.08
C ALA A 43 -3.60 18.25 -23.04
N GLY A 44 -3.56 19.53 -23.44
CA GLY A 44 -3.97 20.65 -22.59
C GLY A 44 -5.44 20.57 -22.17
N ASP A 45 -6.34 20.29 -23.12
CA ASP A 45 -7.77 20.13 -22.84
C ASP A 45 -8.05 18.95 -21.89
N ARG A 46 -7.35 17.83 -22.09
CA ARG A 46 -7.44 16.66 -21.19
C ARG A 46 -6.89 16.97 -19.80
N LYS A 47 -5.82 17.76 -19.68
CA LYS A 47 -5.29 18.20 -18.38
C LYS A 47 -6.31 19.04 -17.61
N ILE A 48 -6.98 19.97 -18.30
CA ILE A 48 -8.02 20.82 -17.70
C ILE A 48 -9.20 19.96 -17.22
N LEU A 49 -9.65 18.99 -18.02
CA LEU A 49 -10.71 18.07 -17.63
C LEU A 49 -10.31 17.25 -16.39
N LEU A 50 -9.09 16.72 -16.37
CA LEU A 50 -8.57 15.93 -15.25
C LEU A 50 -8.50 16.75 -13.95
N GLU A 51 -8.02 17.99 -14.02
CA GLU A 51 -8.00 18.91 -12.88
C GLU A 51 -9.43 19.29 -12.42
N LYS A 52 -10.38 19.39 -13.34
CA LYS A 52 -11.79 19.63 -13.00
C LYS A 52 -12.37 18.45 -12.21
N GLU A 53 -12.14 17.22 -12.68
CA GLU A 53 -12.61 16.01 -11.99
C GLU A 53 -11.92 15.85 -10.62
N ARG A 54 -10.62 16.16 -10.52
CA ARG A 54 -9.90 16.19 -9.24
C ARG A 54 -10.58 17.13 -8.23
N LYS A 55 -10.87 18.37 -8.64
CA LYS A 55 -11.52 19.37 -7.78
C LYS A 55 -12.93 18.94 -7.37
N ASN A 56 -13.67 18.30 -8.26
CA ASN A 56 -14.98 17.74 -7.97
C ASN A 56 -14.90 16.68 -6.85
N ILE A 57 -13.98 15.71 -6.97
CA ILE A 57 -13.74 14.71 -5.92
C ILE A 57 -13.34 15.35 -4.60
N GLN A 58 -12.39 16.29 -4.60
CA GLN A 58 -11.96 16.96 -3.37
C GLN A 58 -13.10 17.70 -2.69
N GLN A 59 -14.00 18.31 -3.47
CA GLN A 59 -15.19 18.96 -2.93
C GLN A 59 -16.15 17.92 -2.31
N GLN A 60 -16.39 16.81 -2.99
CA GLN A 60 -17.25 15.73 -2.50
C GLN A 60 -16.71 15.06 -1.22
N ILE A 61 -15.39 14.87 -1.13
CA ILE A 61 -14.72 14.36 0.08
C ILE A 61 -14.96 15.34 1.24
N ARG A 62 -14.76 16.64 1.01
CA ARG A 62 -14.98 17.67 2.05
C ARG A 62 -16.43 17.76 2.51
N SER A 63 -17.40 17.48 1.64
CA SER A 63 -18.82 17.45 2.00
C SER A 63 -19.29 16.09 2.53
N GLY A 64 -18.44 15.08 2.60
CA GLY A 64 -18.81 13.71 3.03
C GLY A 64 -19.78 13.00 2.08
N ALA A 65 -19.82 13.40 0.80
CA ALA A 65 -20.76 12.89 -0.19
C ALA A 65 -20.02 12.38 -1.44
N LEU A 66 -18.99 11.57 -1.23
CA LEU A 66 -18.20 11.00 -2.32
C LEU A 66 -19.01 9.91 -3.03
N GLU A 67 -19.24 10.11 -4.33
CA GLU A 67 -19.99 9.17 -5.17
C GLU A 67 -19.05 8.25 -5.95
N GLU A 68 -19.42 6.97 -6.06
CA GLU A 68 -18.66 5.97 -6.83
C GLU A 68 -18.51 6.37 -8.30
N THR A 69 -19.57 6.95 -8.89
CA THR A 69 -19.54 7.45 -10.27
C THR A 69 -18.50 8.55 -10.47
N SER A 70 -18.34 9.46 -9.51
CA SER A 70 -17.31 10.51 -9.57
C SER A 70 -15.90 9.92 -9.56
N VAL A 71 -15.66 8.93 -8.69
CA VAL A 71 -14.36 8.24 -8.62
C VAL A 71 -14.04 7.51 -9.94
N LYS A 72 -15.03 6.80 -10.50
CA LYS A 72 -14.89 6.15 -11.82
C LYS A 72 -14.59 7.16 -12.93
N ASN A 73 -15.29 8.30 -12.96
CA ASN A 73 -15.06 9.35 -13.95
C ASN A 73 -13.65 9.93 -13.85
N PHE A 74 -13.17 10.19 -12.64
CA PHE A 74 -11.81 10.66 -12.41
C PHE A 74 -10.75 9.63 -12.83
N GLN A 75 -10.93 8.37 -12.48
CA GLN A 75 -10.02 7.29 -12.90
C GLN A 75 -9.97 7.17 -14.43
N ASN A 76 -11.13 7.26 -15.10
CA ASN A 76 -11.21 7.22 -16.56
C ASN A 76 -10.51 8.44 -17.19
N ALA A 77 -10.75 9.65 -16.67
CA ALA A 77 -10.07 10.86 -17.13
C ALA A 77 -8.54 10.76 -16.95
N ALA A 78 -8.06 10.19 -15.84
CA ALA A 78 -6.64 9.97 -15.60
C ALA A 78 -6.04 8.95 -16.59
N LYS A 79 -6.75 7.85 -16.87
CA LYS A 79 -6.37 6.84 -17.88
C LYS A 79 -6.31 7.45 -19.28
N ASP A 80 -7.31 8.24 -19.67
CA ASP A 80 -7.35 8.95 -20.95
C ASP A 80 -6.24 9.99 -21.09
N TYR A 81 -5.86 10.62 -19.98
CA TYR A 81 -4.72 11.54 -19.94
C TYR A 81 -3.40 10.82 -20.18
N ILE A 82 -3.13 9.71 -19.48
CA ILE A 82 -1.92 8.92 -19.70
C ILE A 82 -1.86 8.37 -21.12
N HIS A 83 -2.99 7.92 -21.67
CA HIS A 83 -3.01 7.41 -23.04
C HIS A 83 -2.56 8.47 -24.06
N ALA A 84 -2.88 9.75 -23.81
CA ALA A 84 -2.37 10.86 -24.60
C ALA A 84 -0.93 11.27 -24.23
N ASN A 85 -0.58 11.20 -22.94
CA ASN A 85 0.65 11.73 -22.35
C ASN A 85 1.36 10.68 -21.46
N PRO A 86 1.94 9.61 -22.04
CA PRO A 86 2.50 8.50 -21.26
C PRO A 86 3.79 8.85 -20.51
N SER A 87 4.39 10.01 -20.79
CA SER A 87 5.60 10.50 -20.13
C SER A 87 5.31 11.55 -19.06
N ASP A 88 4.04 11.81 -18.76
CA ASP A 88 3.63 12.77 -17.72
C ASP A 88 3.28 12.01 -16.43
N GLU A 89 4.03 12.30 -15.37
CA GLU A 89 3.91 11.71 -14.05
C GLU A 89 2.56 11.98 -13.39
N LEU A 90 1.93 13.11 -13.69
CA LEU A 90 0.70 13.58 -13.06
C LEU A 90 -0.46 12.61 -13.35
N GLY A 91 -0.50 12.07 -14.56
CA GLY A 91 -1.49 11.07 -14.93
C GLY A 91 -1.39 9.82 -14.05
N TYR A 92 -0.17 9.31 -13.85
CA TYR A 92 0.04 8.11 -13.02
C TYR A 92 -0.29 8.38 -11.55
N PHE A 93 0.08 9.55 -11.04
CA PHE A 93 -0.29 9.98 -9.68
C PHE A 93 -1.81 10.05 -9.52
N TYR A 94 -2.54 10.61 -10.48
CA TYR A 94 -3.99 10.69 -10.41
C TYR A 94 -4.70 9.34 -10.59
N ILE A 95 -4.14 8.40 -11.34
CA ILE A 95 -4.63 7.01 -11.29
C ILE A 95 -4.43 6.42 -9.89
N ALA A 96 -3.27 6.64 -9.26
CA ALA A 96 -3.03 6.16 -7.90
C ALA A 96 -4.02 6.77 -6.90
N LEU A 97 -4.22 8.09 -6.95
CA LEU A 97 -5.20 8.80 -6.12
C LEU A 97 -6.63 8.30 -6.36
N GLY A 98 -7.00 8.04 -7.61
CA GLY A 98 -8.31 7.48 -7.96
C GLY A 98 -8.52 6.10 -7.34
N ASN A 99 -7.49 5.24 -7.39
CA ASN A 99 -7.52 3.93 -6.74
C ASN A 99 -7.54 4.03 -5.21
N TYR A 100 -6.84 4.98 -4.61
CA TYR A 100 -6.94 5.25 -3.17
C TYR A 100 -8.37 5.62 -2.76
N ASN A 101 -9.05 6.50 -3.51
CA ASN A 101 -10.44 6.85 -3.25
C ASN A 101 -11.40 5.67 -3.48
N SER A 102 -11.15 4.86 -4.50
CA SER A 102 -11.92 3.62 -4.73
C SER A 102 -11.75 2.62 -3.60
N PHE A 103 -10.54 2.51 -3.05
CA PHE A 103 -10.24 1.65 -1.90
C PHE A 103 -11.04 2.08 -0.66
N LEU A 104 -11.12 3.39 -0.40
CA LEU A 104 -11.97 3.94 0.66
C LEU A 104 -13.47 3.67 0.43
N LEU A 105 -13.96 3.84 -0.80
CA LEU A 105 -15.37 3.58 -1.14
C LEU A 105 -15.78 2.11 -1.00
N ASN A 106 -14.83 1.18 -1.14
CA ASN A 106 -15.09 -0.25 -0.92
C ASN A 106 -15.33 -0.59 0.57
N GLY A 107 -15.21 0.37 1.48
CA GLY A 107 -15.55 0.21 2.89
C GLY A 107 -14.36 -0.01 3.80
N PHE A 108 -13.12 0.12 3.30
CA PHE A 108 -11.94 0.07 4.16
C PHE A 108 -11.91 1.30 5.08
N SER A 109 -11.80 1.06 6.37
CA SER A 109 -11.77 2.09 7.40
C SER A 109 -10.41 2.12 8.09
N PHE A 110 -9.80 3.31 8.14
CA PHE A 110 -8.55 3.57 8.87
C PHE A 110 -8.81 3.78 10.37
N ASP A 111 -9.48 2.81 11.02
CA ASP A 111 -9.83 2.84 12.44
C ASP A 111 -8.94 1.93 13.31
N SER A 112 -9.14 2.03 14.64
CA SER A 112 -8.38 1.25 15.63
C SER A 112 -8.64 -0.26 15.54
N GLY A 113 -9.88 -0.68 15.29
CA GLY A 113 -10.26 -2.08 15.22
C GLY A 113 -9.55 -2.80 14.07
N THR A 114 -9.58 -2.19 12.88
CA THR A 114 -8.90 -2.66 11.68
C THR A 114 -7.38 -2.65 11.88
N LEU A 115 -6.85 -1.60 12.51
CA LEU A 115 -5.42 -1.50 12.86
C LEU A 115 -4.97 -2.66 13.76
N ILE A 116 -5.71 -2.94 14.83
CA ILE A 116 -5.37 -3.97 15.82
C ILE A 116 -5.43 -5.36 15.19
N LYS A 117 -6.45 -5.63 14.38
CA LYS A 117 -6.58 -6.88 13.63
C LYS A 117 -5.36 -7.10 12.73
N LEU A 118 -5.07 -6.12 11.87
CA LEU A 118 -3.97 -6.19 10.91
C LEU A 118 -2.60 -6.21 11.58
N ALA A 119 -2.42 -5.51 12.71
CA ALA A 119 -1.18 -5.56 13.47
C ALA A 119 -0.94 -6.94 14.10
N TYR A 120 -1.99 -7.71 14.39
CA TYR A 120 -1.88 -9.07 14.93
C TYR A 120 -1.70 -10.12 13.83
N SER A 121 -2.63 -10.23 12.89
CA SER A 121 -2.66 -11.28 11.84
C SER A 121 -1.80 -10.95 10.62
N GLY A 122 -1.58 -9.66 10.34
CA GLY A 122 -0.95 -9.19 9.10
C GLY A 122 -1.95 -9.04 7.95
N PHE A 123 -1.52 -8.34 6.90
CA PHE A 123 -2.36 -8.01 5.74
C PHE A 123 -2.76 -9.21 4.88
N ASN A 124 -1.96 -10.28 4.87
CA ASN A 124 -2.25 -11.45 4.04
C ASN A 124 -3.55 -12.15 4.46
N ASP A 125 -3.85 -12.20 5.76
CA ASP A 125 -5.07 -12.85 6.22
C ASP A 125 -6.31 -11.98 5.90
N PHE A 126 -6.18 -10.66 6.03
CA PHE A 126 -7.23 -9.73 5.60
C PHE A 126 -7.52 -9.83 4.10
N LEU A 127 -6.49 -9.93 3.25
CA LEU A 127 -6.67 -10.07 1.81
C LEU A 127 -7.29 -11.41 1.39
N LYS A 128 -7.20 -12.46 2.21
CA LYS A 128 -7.92 -13.73 1.97
C LYS A 128 -9.39 -13.63 2.31
N GLU A 129 -9.76 -12.78 3.28
CA GLU A 129 -11.15 -12.55 3.65
C GLU A 129 -11.89 -11.76 2.55
N ASP A 130 -11.19 -10.83 1.89
CA ASP A 130 -11.74 -10.06 0.77
C ASP A 130 -10.68 -9.73 -0.30
N GLU A 131 -10.66 -10.54 -1.36
CA GLU A 131 -9.74 -10.39 -2.48
C GLU A 131 -10.03 -9.14 -3.33
N SER A 132 -11.18 -8.49 -3.18
CA SER A 132 -11.58 -7.34 -4.01
C SER A 132 -10.68 -6.12 -3.84
N TYR A 133 -10.03 -5.99 -2.68
CA TYR A 133 -9.10 -4.90 -2.37
C TYR A 133 -7.75 -5.04 -3.07
N LEU A 134 -7.32 -6.27 -3.36
CA LEU A 134 -5.96 -6.54 -3.84
C LEU A 134 -5.67 -5.83 -5.17
N PRO A 135 -6.52 -5.94 -6.23
CA PRO A 135 -6.28 -5.26 -7.49
C PRO A 135 -6.17 -3.73 -7.32
N ILE A 136 -7.01 -3.14 -6.47
CA ILE A 136 -7.05 -1.68 -6.24
C ILE A 136 -5.75 -1.23 -5.57
N LEU A 137 -5.30 -1.92 -4.52
CA LEU A 137 -4.05 -1.64 -3.83
C LEU A 137 -2.84 -1.83 -4.75
N GLU A 138 -2.84 -2.88 -5.58
CA GLU A 138 -1.77 -3.11 -6.54
C GLU A 138 -1.69 -2.01 -7.58
N GLU A 139 -2.81 -1.61 -8.17
CA GLU A 139 -2.83 -0.54 -9.16
C GLU A 139 -2.45 0.81 -8.53
N MET A 140 -2.93 1.12 -7.33
CA MET A 140 -2.54 2.32 -6.58
C MET A 140 -1.02 2.35 -6.41
N TYR A 141 -0.44 1.31 -5.82
CA TYR A 141 0.99 1.24 -5.52
C TYR A 141 1.84 1.27 -6.79
N ARG A 142 1.49 0.48 -7.82
CA ARG A 142 2.25 0.46 -9.10
C ARG A 142 2.23 1.82 -9.79
N ASN A 143 1.11 2.53 -9.80
CA ASN A 143 1.03 3.83 -10.47
C ASN A 143 1.72 4.94 -9.64
N ALA A 144 1.67 4.89 -8.32
CA ALA A 144 2.43 5.80 -7.46
C ALA A 144 3.95 5.65 -7.67
N LEU A 145 4.44 4.40 -7.77
CA LEU A 145 5.83 4.12 -8.13
C LEU A 145 6.19 4.60 -9.54
N ARG A 146 5.30 4.42 -10.52
CA ARG A 146 5.53 4.89 -11.90
C ARG A 146 5.62 6.41 -11.98
N ALA A 147 4.73 7.13 -11.29
CA ALA A 147 4.79 8.59 -11.22
C ALA A 147 6.17 9.06 -10.71
N LYS A 148 6.63 8.45 -9.60
CA LYS A 148 7.96 8.69 -9.02
C LYS A 148 9.12 8.33 -9.95
N ALA A 149 8.97 7.27 -10.74
CA ALA A 149 10.01 6.84 -11.67
C ALA A 149 10.13 7.76 -12.91
N ILE A 150 9.03 8.40 -13.33
CA ILE A 150 9.01 9.32 -14.47
C ILE A 150 9.60 10.69 -14.09
N ASP A 151 9.16 11.25 -12.97
CA ASP A 151 9.72 12.48 -12.44
C ASP A 151 10.13 12.30 -10.97
N PRO A 152 11.45 12.25 -10.69
CA PRO A 152 11.96 12.21 -9.32
C PRO A 152 11.56 13.42 -8.46
N SER A 153 11.13 14.55 -9.06
CA SER A 153 10.58 15.68 -8.31
C SER A 153 9.29 15.30 -7.55
N MET A 154 8.59 14.24 -7.97
CA MET A 154 7.47 13.65 -7.22
C MET A 154 7.87 13.08 -5.86
N ASN A 155 9.17 12.92 -5.57
CA ASN A 155 9.63 12.67 -4.19
C ASN A 155 9.25 13.80 -3.23
N GLU A 156 9.07 15.03 -3.75
CA GLU A 156 8.65 16.18 -2.96
C GLU A 156 7.12 16.22 -2.76
N ASN A 157 6.36 15.31 -3.40
CA ASN A 157 4.92 15.16 -3.22
C ASN A 157 4.64 14.17 -2.07
N PRO A 158 4.31 14.65 -0.86
CA PRO A 158 4.15 13.80 0.31
C PRO A 158 2.98 12.83 0.16
N ASP A 159 1.92 13.21 -0.55
CA ASP A 159 0.73 12.37 -0.75
C ASP A 159 1.06 11.13 -1.60
N ASN A 160 1.93 11.28 -2.61
CA ASN A 160 2.40 10.15 -3.40
C ASN A 160 3.26 9.20 -2.56
N GLU A 161 4.13 9.75 -1.69
CA GLU A 161 4.94 8.94 -0.78
C GLU A 161 4.07 8.21 0.26
N VAL A 162 2.96 8.79 0.72
CA VAL A 162 2.00 8.09 1.61
C VAL A 162 1.39 6.89 0.90
N MET A 163 0.95 7.02 -0.36
CA MET A 163 0.40 5.89 -1.13
C MET A 163 1.45 4.79 -1.38
N ILE A 164 2.70 5.18 -1.67
CA ILE A 164 3.82 4.23 -1.78
C ILE A 164 4.04 3.50 -0.45
N ALA A 165 4.17 4.25 0.65
CA ALA A 165 4.38 3.70 1.98
C ALA A 165 3.22 2.78 2.42
N PHE A 166 1.99 3.11 2.05
CA PHE A 166 0.84 2.23 2.28
C PHE A 166 1.00 0.91 1.52
N GLY A 167 1.31 0.97 0.22
CA GLY A 167 1.59 -0.23 -0.58
C GLY A 167 2.75 -1.08 -0.05
N GLU A 168 3.83 -0.44 0.42
CA GLU A 168 4.96 -1.13 1.06
C GLU A 168 4.59 -1.77 2.40
N THR A 169 3.73 -1.13 3.18
CA THR A 169 3.22 -1.68 4.46
C THR A 169 2.37 -2.93 4.22
N VAL A 170 1.52 -2.92 3.19
CA VAL A 170 0.67 -4.05 2.81
C VAL A 170 1.51 -5.20 2.28
N LYS A 171 2.37 -4.93 1.30
CA LYS A 171 3.13 -5.97 0.60
C LYS A 171 4.33 -6.49 1.39
N GLN A 172 4.78 -5.73 2.39
CA GLN A 172 5.94 -6.06 3.23
C GLN A 172 7.21 -6.39 2.43
N HIS A 173 7.38 -5.75 1.25
CA HIS A 173 8.58 -5.95 0.43
C HIS A 173 9.82 -5.31 1.07
N LEU A 174 9.64 -4.16 1.73
CA LEU A 174 10.72 -3.47 2.41
C LEU A 174 11.13 -4.21 3.68
N SER A 175 12.44 -4.16 3.95
CA SER A 175 12.94 -4.50 5.28
C SER A 175 12.30 -3.58 6.31
N ARG A 176 12.14 -4.09 7.53
CA ARG A 176 11.62 -3.36 8.70
C ARG A 176 12.25 -1.97 8.86
N LYS A 177 13.58 -1.90 8.76
CA LYS A 177 14.34 -0.64 8.84
C LYS A 177 14.03 0.29 7.67
N SER A 178 13.94 -0.25 6.46
CA SER A 178 13.64 0.53 5.25
C SER A 178 12.22 1.10 5.28
N LEU A 179 11.24 0.35 5.78
CA LEU A 179 9.87 0.82 5.95
C LEU A 179 9.81 1.97 6.97
N THR A 180 10.47 1.83 8.11
CA THR A 180 10.53 2.92 9.10
C THR A 180 11.25 4.15 8.53
N GLN A 181 12.32 3.97 7.75
CA GLN A 181 13.01 5.09 7.10
C GLN A 181 12.12 5.82 6.11
N LEU A 182 11.35 5.08 5.29
CA LEU A 182 10.38 5.66 4.36
C LEU A 182 9.34 6.48 5.13
N LEU A 183 8.70 5.89 6.15
CA LEU A 183 7.68 6.56 6.94
C LEU A 183 8.21 7.84 7.61
N ASN A 184 9.40 7.79 8.21
CA ASN A 184 10.02 8.98 8.83
C ASN A 184 10.42 10.07 7.82
N SER A 185 10.59 9.72 6.54
CA SER A 185 10.98 10.69 5.52
C SER A 185 9.83 11.55 5.02
N ILE A 186 8.58 11.15 5.29
CA ILE A 186 7.39 11.86 4.82
C ILE A 186 7.10 13.04 5.76
N PRO A 187 7.16 14.29 5.27
CA PRO A 187 6.92 15.47 6.09
C PRO A 187 5.41 15.64 6.40
N TYR A 188 5.00 15.26 7.62
CA TYR A 188 3.59 15.26 8.05
C TYR A 188 2.85 16.59 7.84
N ASP A 189 3.54 17.70 8.04
CA ASP A 189 3.01 19.06 7.89
C ASP A 189 2.61 19.39 6.44
N LYS A 190 3.21 18.71 5.47
CA LYS A 190 2.95 18.90 4.03
C LYS A 190 1.96 17.89 3.44
N ILE A 191 1.54 16.89 4.22
CA ILE A 191 0.55 15.89 3.78
C ILE A 191 -0.84 16.55 3.71
N SER A 192 -1.57 16.31 2.62
CA SER A 192 -2.96 16.75 2.48
C SER A 192 -3.85 16.15 3.58
N ALA A 193 -4.86 16.89 4.04
CA ALA A 193 -5.71 16.47 5.15
C ALA A 193 -6.33 15.06 4.97
N GLU A 194 -6.67 14.69 3.73
CA GLU A 194 -7.26 13.39 3.36
C GLU A 194 -6.30 12.19 3.55
N PHE A 195 -5.00 12.42 3.62
CA PHE A 195 -3.97 11.39 3.79
C PHE A 195 -3.41 11.32 5.22
N LYS A 196 -3.69 12.31 6.08
CA LYS A 196 -3.10 12.38 7.42
C LYS A 196 -3.49 11.19 8.29
N THR A 197 -4.76 10.80 8.29
CA THR A 197 -5.23 9.61 9.04
C THR A 197 -4.55 8.35 8.52
N THR A 198 -4.49 8.16 7.20
CA THR A 198 -3.80 7.02 6.59
C THR A 198 -2.33 6.98 6.95
N TYR A 199 -1.62 8.11 6.86
CA TYR A 199 -0.20 8.20 7.23
C TYR A 199 0.05 7.77 8.68
N ILE A 200 -0.76 8.28 9.61
CA ILE A 200 -0.65 7.90 11.04
C ILE A 200 -0.92 6.39 11.18
N TRP A 201 -1.97 5.91 10.51
CA TRP A 201 -2.40 4.52 10.59
C TRP A 201 -1.32 3.56 10.08
N ILE A 202 -0.73 3.84 8.90
CA ILE A 202 0.37 3.02 8.36
C ILE A 202 1.64 3.16 9.17
N SER A 203 1.87 4.31 9.83
CA SER A 203 3.02 4.51 10.70
C SER A 203 2.94 3.64 11.95
N ILE A 204 1.78 3.61 12.60
CA ILE A 204 1.53 2.75 13.76
C ILE A 204 1.56 1.27 13.37
N LEU A 205 0.91 0.91 12.26
CA LEU A 205 0.90 -0.46 11.78
C LEU A 205 2.31 -0.93 11.40
N GLY A 206 3.01 -0.15 10.58
CA GLY A 206 4.37 -0.45 10.13
C GLY A 206 5.35 -0.58 11.29
N ALA A 207 5.27 0.29 12.29
CA ALA A 207 6.08 0.19 13.51
C ALA A 207 5.74 -1.06 14.35
N SER A 208 4.45 -1.41 14.42
CA SER A 208 3.98 -2.61 15.11
C SER A 208 4.45 -3.90 14.43
N LEU A 209 4.39 -3.97 13.09
CA LEU A 209 4.83 -5.12 12.29
C LEU A 209 6.35 -5.24 12.20
N SER A 210 7.07 -4.12 12.23
CA SER A 210 8.53 -4.11 12.15
C SER A 210 9.22 -4.44 13.48
N GLY A 211 8.54 -4.25 14.61
CA GLY A 211 9.20 -4.30 15.92
C GLY A 211 10.04 -3.06 16.22
N ASP A 212 9.83 -1.96 15.49
CA ASP A 212 10.43 -0.66 15.82
C ASP A 212 9.63 0.01 16.95
N THR A 213 9.90 -0.45 18.18
CA THR A 213 9.13 -0.04 19.35
C THR A 213 9.33 1.44 19.69
N ASP A 214 10.50 2.02 19.42
CA ASP A 214 10.77 3.44 19.67
C ASP A 214 10.01 4.33 18.69
N PHE A 215 9.96 3.96 17.41
CA PHE A 215 9.12 4.65 16.43
C PHE A 215 7.63 4.50 16.77
N LEU A 216 7.19 3.32 17.21
CA LEU A 216 5.81 3.10 17.64
C LEU A 216 5.43 4.00 18.84
N LYS A 217 6.24 4.01 19.91
CA LYS A 217 5.98 4.81 21.11
C LYS A 217 5.91 6.31 20.80
N ARG A 218 6.77 6.81 19.90
CA ARG A 218 6.72 8.21 19.42
C ARG A 218 5.41 8.51 18.69
N ASN A 219 4.98 7.65 17.78
CA ASN A 219 3.71 7.84 17.07
C ASN A 219 2.51 7.77 18.03
N LEU A 220 2.47 6.81 18.96
CA LEU A 220 1.38 6.68 19.93
C LEU A 220 1.28 7.87 20.90
N ALA A 221 2.41 8.50 21.24
CA ALA A 221 2.45 9.69 22.09
C ALA A 221 2.14 11.00 21.33
N SER A 222 2.06 10.96 20.00
CA SER A 222 1.79 12.13 19.17
C SER A 222 0.33 12.59 19.34
N PRO A 223 0.07 13.88 19.61
CA PRO A 223 -1.29 14.42 19.69
C PRO A 223 -2.15 14.12 18.45
N GLU A 224 -1.52 14.08 17.28
CA GLU A 224 -2.13 13.79 15.99
C GLU A 224 -2.73 12.38 15.97
N SER A 225 -1.99 11.39 16.49
CA SER A 225 -2.46 10.00 16.57
C SER A 225 -3.65 9.83 17.50
N SER A 226 -3.62 10.53 18.64
CA SER A 226 -4.70 10.51 19.61
C SER A 226 -6.00 11.09 19.06
N GLN A 227 -5.93 12.03 18.11
CA GLN A 227 -7.12 12.64 17.50
C GLN A 227 -7.64 11.88 16.27
N SER A 228 -6.76 11.27 15.47
CA SER A 228 -7.15 10.68 14.19
C SER A 228 -7.68 9.24 14.29
N ILE A 229 -7.10 8.40 15.15
CA ILE A 229 -7.46 6.96 15.23
C ILE A 229 -8.19 6.61 16.54
N LEU A 230 -8.08 7.48 17.56
CA LEU A 230 -8.75 7.33 18.87
C LEU A 230 -8.41 6.00 19.58
N LEU A 231 -7.11 5.65 19.64
CA LEU A 231 -6.65 4.46 20.35
C LEU A 231 -6.83 4.58 21.87
N THR A 232 -7.41 3.54 22.48
CA THR A 232 -7.42 3.36 23.93
C THR A 232 -6.04 2.98 24.46
N GLU A 233 -5.80 3.21 25.76
CA GLU A 233 -4.56 2.77 26.42
C GLU A 233 -4.35 1.25 26.26
N ARG A 234 -5.44 0.48 26.31
CA ARG A 234 -5.43 -0.98 26.14
C ARG A 234 -4.93 -1.37 24.75
N GLU A 235 -5.44 -0.74 23.69
CA GLU A 235 -5.01 -0.98 22.31
C GLU A 235 -3.55 -0.56 22.10
N ALA A 236 -3.15 0.60 22.62
CA ALA A 236 -1.76 1.07 22.56
C ALA A 236 -0.78 0.11 23.24
N ASN A 237 -1.13 -0.40 24.43
CA ASN A 237 -0.34 -1.40 25.14
C ASN A 237 -0.26 -2.73 24.36
N PHE A 238 -1.35 -3.14 23.71
CA PHE A 238 -1.35 -4.36 22.90
C PHE A 238 -0.46 -4.24 21.66
N LEU A 239 -0.55 -3.13 20.91
CA LEU A 239 0.32 -2.84 19.76
C LEU A 239 1.80 -2.78 20.17
N THR A 240 2.08 -2.14 21.30
CA THR A 240 3.45 -2.08 21.85
C THR A 240 3.95 -3.46 22.24
N GLY A 241 3.10 -4.29 22.88
CA GLY A 241 3.43 -5.67 23.22
C GLY A 241 3.73 -6.53 21.99
N LEU A 242 2.98 -6.36 20.90
CA LEU A 242 3.24 -7.02 19.61
C LEU A 242 4.56 -6.57 18.99
N SER A 243 4.85 -5.27 19.01
CA SER A 243 6.11 -4.70 18.52
C SER A 243 7.30 -5.27 19.29
N GLU A 244 7.25 -5.24 20.62
CA GLU A 244 8.32 -5.76 21.49
C GLU A 244 8.53 -7.26 21.32
N PHE A 245 7.46 -8.04 21.11
CA PHE A 245 7.57 -9.46 20.73
C PHE A 245 8.37 -9.64 19.46
N ARG A 246 8.06 -8.87 18.40
CA ARG A 246 8.75 -8.93 17.10
C ARG A 246 10.19 -8.42 17.14
N ALA A 247 10.52 -7.61 18.15
CA ALA A 247 11.87 -7.15 18.46
C ALA A 247 12.66 -8.16 19.33
N GLY A 248 12.06 -9.28 19.75
CA GLY A 248 12.68 -10.26 20.64
C GLY A 248 12.71 -9.85 22.12
N GLN A 249 12.03 -8.77 22.50
CA GLN A 249 11.96 -8.26 23.88
C GLN A 249 10.84 -8.97 24.66
N TYR A 250 10.96 -10.28 24.81
CA TYR A 250 9.88 -11.13 25.33
C TYR A 250 9.39 -10.78 26.74
N VAL A 251 10.29 -10.40 27.66
CA VAL A 251 9.90 -10.04 29.04
C VAL A 251 9.07 -8.77 29.07
N SER A 252 9.47 -7.75 28.30
CA SER A 252 8.74 -6.49 28.22
C SER A 252 7.40 -6.68 27.50
N SER A 253 7.39 -7.45 26.40
CA SER A 253 6.17 -7.84 25.71
C SER A 253 5.17 -8.54 26.64
N LEU A 254 5.62 -9.51 27.44
CA LEU A 254 4.78 -10.19 28.44
C LEU A 254 4.14 -9.23 29.45
N ASN A 255 4.92 -8.24 29.93
CA ASN A 255 4.42 -7.24 30.88
C ASN A 255 3.32 -6.36 30.29
N LEU A 256 3.38 -6.09 28.98
CA LEU A 256 2.35 -5.31 28.29
C LEU A 256 1.11 -6.15 27.97
N ILE A 257 1.29 -7.34 27.38
CA ILE A 257 0.16 -8.15 26.92
C ILE A 257 -0.68 -8.73 28.07
N ARG A 258 -0.10 -8.90 29.27
CA ARG A 258 -0.88 -9.31 30.45
C ARG A 258 -1.76 -8.19 30.99
N LYS A 259 -1.38 -6.91 30.80
CA LYS A 259 -2.18 -5.75 31.26
C LYS A 259 -3.42 -5.50 30.40
N VAL A 260 -3.43 -6.00 29.16
CA VAL A 260 -4.54 -5.77 28.22
C VAL A 260 -5.62 -6.84 28.30
N ARG A 261 -5.49 -7.81 29.22
CA ARG A 261 -6.52 -8.83 29.46
C ARG A 261 -7.67 -8.25 30.28
N ASN A 262 -8.88 -8.63 29.93
CA ASN A 262 -10.09 -8.34 30.68
C ASN A 262 -10.87 -9.65 30.93
N GLU A 263 -12.01 -9.54 31.60
CA GLU A 263 -12.87 -10.69 31.94
C GLU A 263 -13.54 -11.31 30.70
N ASN A 264 -13.68 -10.54 29.61
CA ASN A 264 -14.28 -11.00 28.37
C ASN A 264 -13.21 -11.56 27.43
N GLU A 265 -13.48 -12.68 26.77
CA GLU A 265 -12.55 -13.28 25.79
C GLU A 265 -12.66 -12.59 24.43
N ASP A 266 -12.42 -11.27 24.40
CA ASP A 266 -12.39 -10.50 23.16
C ASP A 266 -11.10 -10.73 22.35
N PHE A 267 -11.02 -10.10 21.18
CA PHE A 267 -9.89 -10.25 20.25
C PHE A 267 -8.53 -9.97 20.91
N ILE A 268 -8.43 -8.91 21.70
CA ILE A 268 -7.17 -8.49 22.34
C ILE A 268 -6.81 -9.47 23.46
N THR A 269 -7.78 -9.87 24.29
CA THR A 269 -7.53 -10.82 25.38
C THR A 269 -7.11 -12.17 24.83
N THR A 270 -7.85 -12.73 23.88
CA THR A 270 -7.49 -14.01 23.23
C THR A 270 -6.13 -13.92 22.53
N GLY A 271 -5.89 -12.86 21.76
CA GLY A 271 -4.61 -12.63 21.08
C GLY A 271 -3.44 -12.50 22.06
N SER A 272 -3.66 -11.88 23.23
CA SER A 272 -2.64 -11.75 24.28
C SER A 272 -2.27 -13.09 24.92
N TRP A 273 -3.22 -14.02 25.07
CA TRP A 273 -2.97 -15.36 25.58
C TRP A 273 -2.17 -16.20 24.57
N ILE A 274 -2.58 -16.16 23.30
CA ILE A 274 -1.87 -16.84 22.22
C ILE A 274 -0.44 -16.29 22.09
N LEU A 275 -0.25 -14.97 22.19
CA LEU A 275 1.09 -14.38 22.13
C LEU A 275 1.95 -14.78 23.32
N GLU A 276 1.39 -14.86 24.53
CA GLU A 276 2.12 -15.38 25.70
C GLU A 276 2.55 -16.84 25.49
N ALA A 277 1.67 -17.69 24.96
CA ALA A 277 2.03 -19.07 24.61
C ALA A 277 3.18 -19.09 23.58
N LYS A 278 3.11 -18.29 22.52
CA LYS A 278 4.20 -18.13 21.54
C LYS A 278 5.52 -17.72 22.20
N ILE A 279 5.49 -16.77 23.14
CA ILE A 279 6.67 -16.35 23.90
C ILE A 279 7.25 -17.52 24.71
N PHE A 280 6.42 -18.25 25.45
CA PHE A 280 6.88 -19.40 26.23
C PHE A 280 7.47 -20.50 25.37
N ARG A 281 6.89 -20.79 24.20
CA ARG A 281 7.50 -21.70 23.23
C ARG A 281 8.89 -21.21 22.81
N LEU A 282 9.04 -19.96 22.41
CA LEU A 282 10.33 -19.39 21.97
C LEU A 282 11.38 -19.36 23.09
N GLN A 283 10.95 -19.35 24.35
CA GLN A 283 11.80 -19.48 25.53
C GLN A 283 12.05 -20.93 25.98
N ASN A 284 11.67 -21.93 25.17
CA ASN A 284 11.75 -23.37 25.47
C ASN A 284 10.91 -23.84 26.68
N LEU A 285 9.89 -23.06 27.08
CA LEU A 285 8.94 -23.36 28.15
C LEU A 285 7.68 -24.06 27.61
N HIS A 286 7.87 -25.08 26.77
CA HIS A 286 6.79 -25.75 26.03
C HIS A 286 5.62 -26.24 26.90
N LEU A 287 5.89 -26.74 28.12
CA LEU A 287 4.84 -27.18 29.05
C LEU A 287 3.91 -26.03 29.46
N LYS A 288 4.47 -24.85 29.75
CA LYS A 288 3.67 -23.66 30.08
C LYS A 288 2.89 -23.16 28.87
N SER A 289 3.50 -23.23 27.69
CA SER A 289 2.82 -22.86 26.45
C SER A 289 1.60 -23.74 26.20
N ILE A 290 1.73 -25.07 26.28
CA ILE A 290 0.59 -25.99 26.09
C ILE A 290 -0.49 -25.76 27.15
N ALA A 291 -0.11 -25.56 28.41
CA ALA A 291 -1.08 -25.33 29.48
C ALA A 291 -1.97 -24.11 29.21
N ILE A 292 -1.40 -23.01 28.68
CA ILE A 292 -2.17 -21.83 28.26
C ILE A 292 -3.14 -22.18 27.13
N LEU A 293 -2.67 -22.91 26.11
CA LEU A 293 -3.49 -23.28 24.97
C LEU A 293 -4.65 -24.20 25.35
N GLU A 294 -4.42 -25.14 26.27
CA GLU A 294 -5.45 -26.01 26.85
C GLU A 294 -6.53 -25.22 27.60
N GLU A 295 -6.14 -24.20 28.36
CA GLU A 295 -7.08 -23.35 29.09
C GLU A 295 -7.90 -22.45 28.16
N LEU A 296 -7.26 -21.95 27.10
CA LEU A 296 -7.87 -21.02 26.16
C LEU A 296 -8.80 -21.69 25.15
N TYR A 297 -8.45 -22.89 24.67
CA TYR A 297 -9.19 -23.62 23.63
C TYR A 297 -10.72 -23.73 23.84
N PRO A 298 -11.24 -24.08 25.04
CA PRO A 298 -12.70 -24.16 25.23
C PRO A 298 -13.40 -22.80 25.17
N LYS A 299 -12.68 -21.69 25.38
CA LYS A 299 -13.23 -20.33 25.48
C LYS A 299 -13.14 -19.54 24.16
N SER A 300 -12.29 -19.96 23.23
CA SER A 300 -11.96 -19.17 22.02
C SER A 300 -12.47 -19.83 20.75
N GLU A 301 -13.80 -19.78 20.51
CA GLU A 301 -14.44 -20.40 19.34
C GLU A 301 -13.80 -19.94 18.02
N ASP A 302 -13.65 -18.63 17.82
CA ASP A 302 -13.17 -18.02 16.57
C ASP A 302 -11.67 -18.24 16.31
N ARG A 303 -10.92 -18.81 17.25
CA ARG A 303 -9.45 -18.99 17.13
C ARG A 303 -8.96 -20.40 17.46
N ARG A 304 -9.86 -21.39 17.49
CA ARG A 304 -9.49 -22.80 17.74
C ARG A 304 -8.43 -23.30 16.76
N GLU A 305 -8.52 -22.92 15.49
CA GLU A 305 -7.55 -23.33 14.47
C GLU A 305 -6.14 -22.81 14.76
N GLU A 306 -6.00 -21.53 15.14
CA GLU A 306 -4.71 -20.94 15.49
C GLU A 306 -4.11 -21.63 16.73
N ILE A 307 -4.95 -21.92 17.73
CA ILE A 307 -4.56 -22.63 18.96
C ILE A 307 -4.06 -24.04 18.64
N VAL A 308 -4.81 -24.80 17.84
CA VAL A 308 -4.45 -26.18 17.44
C VAL A 308 -3.18 -26.19 16.61
N LYS A 309 -3.04 -25.25 15.66
CA LYS A 309 -1.83 -25.12 14.84
C LYS A 309 -0.60 -24.87 15.71
N LEU A 310 -0.68 -23.92 16.64
CA LEU A 310 0.44 -23.65 17.55
C LEU A 310 0.75 -24.84 18.46
N ALA A 311 -0.28 -25.54 18.96
CA ALA A 311 -0.09 -26.74 19.77
C ALA A 311 0.64 -27.84 18.98
N LYS A 312 0.29 -28.08 17.71
CA LYS A 312 0.99 -29.02 16.83
C LYS A 312 2.47 -28.68 16.71
N GLU A 313 2.77 -27.44 16.36
CA GLU A 313 4.16 -26.98 16.20
C GLU A 313 4.98 -27.21 17.49
N ILE A 314 4.39 -27.02 18.67
CA ILE A 314 5.06 -27.28 19.96
C ILE A 314 5.29 -28.78 20.20
N ILE A 315 4.33 -29.63 19.86
CA ILE A 315 4.44 -31.09 20.03
C ILE A 315 5.47 -31.66 19.05
N GLU A 316 5.55 -31.13 17.82
CA GLU A 316 6.58 -31.50 16.85
C GLU A 316 7.99 -31.14 17.34
N GLU A 317 8.16 -29.97 17.96
CA GLU A 317 9.43 -29.56 18.60
C GLU A 317 9.77 -30.43 19.82
N LYS A 318 8.76 -30.90 20.56
CA LYS A 318 8.95 -31.73 21.77
C LYS A 318 7.96 -32.91 21.82
N PRO A 319 8.23 -34.01 21.10
CA PRO A 319 7.28 -35.12 20.96
C PRO A 319 6.93 -35.85 22.25
N THR A 320 7.78 -35.74 23.28
CA THR A 320 7.53 -36.34 24.60
C THR A 320 6.49 -35.59 25.44
N LEU A 321 6.08 -34.39 25.01
CA LEU A 321 5.10 -33.58 25.71
C LEU A 321 3.69 -34.13 25.48
N LYS A 322 2.89 -34.27 26.55
CA LYS A 322 1.49 -34.68 26.45
C LYS A 322 0.59 -33.45 26.38
N THR A 323 -0.49 -33.53 25.61
CA THR A 323 -1.53 -32.50 25.50
C THR A 323 -2.91 -33.14 25.55
N LYS A 324 -3.90 -32.41 26.08
CA LYS A 324 -5.31 -32.77 26.09
C LYS A 324 -6.06 -32.27 24.85
N LEU A 325 -5.44 -31.39 24.07
CA LEU A 325 -6.05 -30.85 22.86
C LEU A 325 -6.15 -31.94 21.79
N ASN A 326 -7.31 -32.01 21.14
CA ASN A 326 -7.42 -32.81 19.92
C ASN A 326 -6.69 -32.08 18.79
N LEU A 327 -5.59 -32.66 18.32
CA LEU A 327 -4.76 -32.09 17.25
C LEU A 327 -5.26 -32.52 15.86
N GLU A 328 -6.20 -33.43 15.74
CA GLU A 328 -6.84 -33.71 14.45
C GLU A 328 -7.83 -32.59 14.17
N LEU A 329 -7.49 -31.70 13.23
CA LEU A 329 -8.47 -30.74 12.72
C LEU A 329 -9.48 -31.55 11.93
N THR A 330 -10.69 -31.72 12.45
CA THR A 330 -11.81 -32.17 11.62
C THR A 330 -12.04 -31.09 10.58
N THR A 331 -11.65 -31.36 9.33
CA THR A 331 -12.26 -30.72 8.17
C THR A 331 -13.72 -31.12 8.15
N THR A 332 -14.54 -30.39 8.90
CA THR A 332 -16.00 -30.43 8.76
C THR A 332 -16.44 -29.03 8.36
N ASP A 333 -16.94 -28.99 7.13
CA ASP A 333 -17.90 -28.07 6.49
C ASP A 333 -17.34 -27.75 5.08
N GLN A 334 -17.67 -28.50 4.01
CA GLN A 334 -18.97 -28.54 3.30
C GLN A 334 -19.62 -27.19 3.07
#